data_AF-A0A164ND71-F1
#
_entry.id   AF-A0A164ND71-F1
#
_cell.length_a   1.000
_cell.length_b   1.000
_cell.length_c   1.000
_cell.angle_alpha   90.00
_cell.angle_beta   90.00
_cell.angle_gamma   90.00
#
_symmetry.space_group_name_H-M   'P 1'
#
loop_
_entity.id
_entity.type
_entity.pdbx_description
1 polymer ?
#
loop_
_entity_poly.entity_id
_entity_poly.type
_entity_poly.pdbx_seq_one_letter_code
_entity_poly.pdbx_strand_id
1 'polypeptide(L)'
;MNKMSNDYISSENQDVIYEINSVLPKLERLQGEYEVDAEKKKQEDEPWKKRFDKASGEFYHRSKAMLDIKPFFDEENTKNHAMLGGGIWLLLCIMAPPPPDQFFTMLFGNVLLALFIWFILIWVIIKPINKVLNIKIKRRIEQNKIELEEIKKREYPILFEKKPSYVYMDVQLKNTQQAFKPLKEQHPKLEFLLYGAHGFSDTIEGLQYVRNLLENGIAQTLDYATDMLFERNAAKRKIREAEINRNYEAARVYQEEQRRKEEAAYQRSREEYARREAEETAWLKEQEQKRQQAFENEIRTGIENSARHAREWGKDRQTVKMYDDQLGRSYHERLDEDRKYEYGEKDKASDIGGDI
;
A
#
# COMPACT_ATOMS: atom_id res chain seq x y z
N MET A 1 2.82 -30.77 16.51
CA MET A 1 2.68 -29.37 16.95
C MET A 1 1.25 -29.18 17.42
N ASN A 2 1.04 -28.76 18.67
CA ASN A 2 -0.29 -28.47 19.19
C ASN A 2 -0.88 -27.27 18.43
N LYS A 3 -2.00 -27.48 17.74
CA LYS A 3 -2.84 -26.39 17.22
C LYS A 3 -3.38 -25.64 18.45
N MET A 4 -2.88 -24.43 18.72
CA MET A 4 -3.65 -23.50 19.56
C MET A 4 -4.85 -23.09 18.71
N SER A 5 -6.01 -23.73 18.93
CA SER A 5 -7.25 -23.28 18.30
C SER A 5 -7.69 -21.99 18.98
N ASN A 6 -8.00 -20.98 18.18
CA ASN A 6 -8.72 -19.83 18.67
C ASN A 6 -10.20 -20.10 18.39
N ASP A 7 -10.98 -20.42 19.41
CA ASP A 7 -12.36 -20.94 19.28
C ASP A 7 -13.33 -19.98 18.56
N TYR A 8 -12.92 -18.74 18.33
CA TYR A 8 -13.65 -17.71 17.60
C TYR A 8 -13.43 -17.70 16.07
N ILE A 9 -12.46 -18.46 15.56
CA ILE A 9 -12.11 -18.53 14.13
C ILE A 9 -12.55 -19.90 13.59
N SER A 10 -13.21 -19.93 12.43
CA SER A 10 -13.61 -21.19 11.78
C SER A 10 -12.40 -22.11 11.56
N SER A 11 -12.59 -23.42 11.68
CA SER A 11 -11.52 -24.42 11.47
C SER A 11 -10.86 -24.27 10.09
N GLU A 12 -11.66 -23.95 9.08
CA GLU A 12 -11.21 -23.70 7.71
C GLU A 12 -10.26 -22.48 7.65
N ASN A 13 -10.59 -21.38 8.33
CA ASN A 13 -9.72 -20.20 8.38
C ASN A 13 -8.47 -20.46 9.23
N GLN A 14 -8.57 -21.25 10.31
CA GLN A 14 -7.40 -21.65 11.12
C GLN A 14 -6.39 -22.46 10.31
N ASP A 15 -6.86 -23.38 9.46
CA ASP A 15 -6.00 -24.18 8.58
C ASP A 15 -5.29 -23.29 7.56
N VAL A 16 -6.02 -22.37 6.91
CA VAL A 16 -5.43 -21.39 5.98
C VAL A 16 -4.38 -20.52 6.68
N ILE A 17 -4.68 -20.01 7.88
CA ILE A 17 -3.73 -19.19 8.67
C ILE A 17 -2.47 -19.98 9.01
N TYR A 18 -2.62 -21.24 9.40
CA TYR A 18 -1.49 -22.12 9.70
C TYR A 18 -0.60 -22.35 8.47
N GLU A 19 -1.21 -22.61 7.32
CA GLU A 19 -0.48 -22.79 6.06
C GLU A 19 0.25 -21.50 5.63
N ILE A 20 -0.40 -20.33 5.74
CA ILE A 20 0.23 -19.02 5.50
C ILE A 20 1.44 -18.82 6.43
N ASN A 21 1.29 -19.12 7.72
CA ASN A 21 2.36 -19.00 8.71
C ASN A 21 3.55 -19.95 8.44
N SER A 22 3.32 -21.06 7.73
CA SER A 22 4.41 -21.97 7.32
C SER A 22 5.21 -21.41 6.13
N VAL A 23 4.57 -20.64 5.25
CA VAL A 23 5.17 -20.13 4.00
C VAL A 23 5.83 -18.76 4.20
N LEU A 24 5.26 -17.90 5.03
CA LEU A 24 5.77 -16.54 5.29
C LEU A 24 7.27 -16.51 5.66
N PRO A 25 7.78 -17.29 6.62
CA PRO A 25 9.20 -17.26 6.99
C PRO A 25 10.13 -17.69 5.85
N LYS A 26 9.65 -18.57 4.95
CA LYS A 26 10.42 -19.00 3.77
C LYS A 26 10.53 -17.86 2.75
N LEU A 27 9.42 -17.14 2.51
CA LEU A 27 9.42 -15.98 1.63
C LEU A 27 10.28 -14.83 2.19
N GLU A 28 10.20 -14.55 3.48
CA GLU A 28 11.00 -13.51 4.15
C GLU A 28 12.50 -13.82 4.09
N ARG A 29 12.89 -15.09 4.28
CA ARG A 29 14.30 -15.51 4.11
C ARG A 29 14.79 -15.31 2.68
N LEU A 30 14.00 -15.76 1.69
CA LEU A 30 14.32 -15.58 0.28
C LEU A 30 14.36 -14.10 -0.12
N GLN A 31 13.53 -13.24 0.49
CA GLN A 31 13.61 -11.79 0.33
C GLN A 31 14.93 -11.25 0.85
N GLY A 32 15.33 -11.63 2.07
CA GLY A 32 16.59 -11.17 2.67
C GLY A 32 17.82 -11.60 1.85
N GLU A 33 17.87 -12.85 1.40
CA GLU A 33 18.89 -13.34 0.47
C GLU A 33 18.87 -12.53 -0.83
N TYR A 34 17.66 -12.26 -1.36
CA TYR A 34 17.51 -11.49 -2.57
C TYR A 34 18.02 -10.04 -2.43
N GLU A 35 17.70 -9.37 -1.34
CA GLU A 35 18.05 -7.96 -1.11
C GLU A 35 19.56 -7.75 -0.96
N VAL A 36 20.25 -8.64 -0.26
CA VAL A 36 21.72 -8.61 -0.12
C VAL A 36 22.39 -8.69 -1.49
N ASP A 37 21.97 -9.63 -2.32
CA ASP A 37 22.48 -9.81 -3.68
C ASP A 37 22.02 -8.66 -4.61
N ALA A 38 20.81 -8.11 -4.43
CA ALA A 38 20.31 -6.96 -5.19
C ALA A 38 21.18 -5.73 -4.97
N GLU A 39 21.60 -5.49 -3.73
CA GLU A 39 22.44 -4.35 -3.36
C GLU A 39 23.83 -4.47 -3.97
N LYS A 40 24.42 -5.68 -3.93
CA LYS A 40 25.66 -5.98 -4.65
C LYS A 40 25.52 -5.77 -6.16
N LYS A 41 24.39 -6.19 -6.75
CA LYS A 41 24.11 -5.95 -8.18
C LYS A 41 23.87 -4.49 -8.52
N LYS A 42 23.29 -3.68 -7.63
CA LYS A 42 23.20 -2.22 -7.82
C LYS A 42 24.59 -1.57 -7.88
N GLN A 43 25.53 -2.04 -7.06
CA GLN A 43 26.92 -1.56 -7.10
C GLN A 43 27.62 -1.97 -8.42
N GLU A 44 27.33 -3.18 -8.94
CA GLU A 44 27.81 -3.61 -10.27
C GLU A 44 27.14 -2.86 -11.44
N ASP A 45 25.89 -2.42 -11.26
CA ASP A 45 25.14 -1.65 -12.25
C ASP A 45 25.65 -0.23 -12.42
N GLU A 46 26.20 0.40 -11.38
CA GLU A 46 26.58 1.81 -11.42
C GLU A 46 27.68 2.09 -12.46
N PRO A 47 28.78 1.30 -12.55
CA PRO A 47 29.74 1.41 -13.64
C PRO A 47 29.13 1.13 -15.02
N TRP A 48 28.23 0.14 -15.13
CA TRP A 48 27.53 -0.14 -16.39
C TRP A 48 26.67 1.05 -16.82
N LYS A 49 25.89 1.62 -15.90
CA LYS A 49 25.03 2.78 -16.14
C LYS A 49 25.84 3.99 -16.59
N LYS A 50 26.96 4.30 -15.92
CA LYS A 50 27.85 5.40 -16.33
C LYS A 50 28.36 5.21 -17.76
N ARG A 51 28.75 3.99 -18.14
CA ARG A 51 29.19 3.69 -19.51
C ARG A 51 28.04 3.76 -20.51
N PHE A 52 26.86 3.26 -20.15
CA PHE A 52 25.65 3.32 -20.97
C PHE A 52 25.21 4.76 -21.23
N ASP A 53 25.11 5.58 -20.17
CA ASP A 53 24.70 6.98 -20.26
C ASP A 53 25.68 7.79 -21.11
N LYS A 54 26.99 7.54 -20.94
CA LYS A 54 28.03 8.14 -21.78
C LYS A 54 27.89 7.73 -23.25
N ALA A 55 27.78 6.43 -23.53
CA ALA A 55 27.61 5.89 -24.88
C ALA A 55 26.33 6.41 -25.55
N SER A 56 25.24 6.51 -24.79
CA SER A 56 23.95 7.05 -25.24
C SER A 56 24.07 8.54 -25.59
N GLY A 57 24.73 9.32 -24.73
CA GLY A 57 24.99 10.73 -24.98
C GLY A 57 25.87 10.96 -26.21
N GLU A 58 26.99 10.23 -26.33
CA GLU A 58 27.88 10.30 -27.48
C GLU A 58 27.17 9.91 -28.79
N PHE A 59 26.42 8.81 -28.77
CA PHE A 59 25.64 8.37 -29.92
C PHE A 59 24.55 9.40 -30.29
N TYR A 60 23.87 9.99 -29.30
CA TYR A 60 22.88 11.04 -29.52
C TYR A 60 23.51 12.27 -30.19
N HIS A 61 24.65 12.75 -29.69
CA HIS A 61 25.36 13.88 -30.29
C HIS A 61 25.81 13.58 -31.73
N ARG A 62 26.32 12.37 -31.98
CA ARG A 62 26.73 11.94 -33.33
C ARG A 62 25.56 11.79 -34.28
N SER A 63 24.46 11.18 -33.83
CA SER A 63 23.21 11.07 -34.58
C SER A 63 22.68 12.45 -34.96
N LYS A 64 22.66 13.38 -34.01
CA LYS A 64 22.26 14.76 -34.27
C LYS A 64 23.18 15.43 -35.30
N ALA A 65 24.50 15.29 -35.17
CA ALA A 65 25.45 15.89 -36.12
C ALA A 65 25.32 15.31 -37.53
N MET A 66 25.09 14.01 -37.67
CA MET A 66 24.93 13.36 -38.98
C MET A 66 23.57 13.65 -39.62
N LEU A 67 22.52 13.89 -38.83
CA LEU A 67 21.16 14.11 -39.33
C LEU A 67 20.78 15.60 -39.44
N ASP A 68 21.52 16.53 -38.83
CA ASP A 68 21.29 17.98 -38.92
C ASP A 68 21.76 18.54 -40.29
N ILE A 69 21.06 18.12 -41.34
CA ILE A 69 21.29 18.58 -42.71
C ILE A 69 20.18 19.59 -43.05
N LYS A 70 20.54 20.87 -43.08
CA LYS A 70 19.62 21.97 -43.37
C LYS A 70 19.38 22.15 -44.87
N PRO A 71 18.18 22.59 -45.27
CA PRO A 71 17.92 23.00 -46.65
C PRO A 71 18.75 24.23 -47.04
N PHE A 72 18.91 24.46 -48.34
CA PHE A 72 19.63 25.61 -48.88
C PHE A 72 18.98 26.95 -48.50
N PHE A 73 17.65 27.00 -48.57
CA PHE A 73 16.86 28.13 -48.07
C PHE A 73 15.62 27.61 -47.35
N ASP A 74 15.44 28.00 -46.09
CA ASP A 74 14.24 27.65 -45.33
C ASP A 74 13.10 28.62 -45.72
N GLU A 75 12.15 28.11 -46.50
CA GLU A 75 11.00 28.85 -47.05
C GLU A 75 9.96 29.20 -45.98
N GLU A 76 9.97 28.57 -44.81
CA GLU A 76 9.03 28.85 -43.72
C GLU A 76 9.58 29.88 -42.73
N ASN A 77 10.89 30.12 -42.75
CA ASN A 77 11.55 31.07 -41.86
C ASN A 77 11.45 32.51 -42.40
N THR A 78 10.56 33.30 -41.79
CA THR A 78 10.33 34.71 -42.11
C THR A 78 11.59 35.58 -42.06
N LYS A 79 12.58 35.23 -41.22
CA LYS A 79 13.85 35.96 -41.15
C LYS A 79 14.69 35.82 -42.42
N ASN A 80 14.70 34.64 -43.05
CA ASN A 80 15.43 34.41 -44.29
C ASN A 80 14.83 35.22 -45.44
N HIS A 81 13.50 35.30 -45.49
CA HIS A 81 12.78 36.12 -46.46
C HIS A 81 13.05 37.62 -46.26
N ALA A 82 13.03 38.08 -45.01
CA ALA A 82 13.32 39.47 -44.66
C ALA A 82 14.78 39.84 -44.99
N MET A 83 15.75 38.97 -44.71
CA MET A 83 17.16 39.19 -45.05
C MET A 83 17.37 39.25 -46.57
N LEU A 84 16.76 38.34 -47.33
CA LEU A 84 16.86 38.32 -48.78
C LEU A 84 16.23 39.58 -49.40
N GLY A 85 15.01 39.94 -48.98
CA GLY A 85 14.32 41.13 -49.45
C GLY A 85 15.06 42.43 -49.09
N GLY A 86 15.56 42.54 -47.87
CA GLY A 86 16.38 43.67 -47.43
C GLY A 86 17.70 43.78 -48.19
N GLY A 87 18.36 42.66 -48.49
CA GLY A 87 19.58 42.63 -49.30
C GLY A 87 19.36 43.08 -50.74
N ILE A 88 18.26 42.64 -51.37
CA ILE A 88 17.86 43.09 -52.73
C ILE A 88 17.58 44.60 -52.72
N TRP A 89 16.82 45.08 -51.74
CA TRP A 89 16.50 46.50 -51.62
C TRP A 89 17.75 47.36 -51.41
N LEU A 90 18.67 46.93 -50.53
CA LEU A 90 19.94 47.61 -50.31
C LEU A 90 20.77 47.70 -51.60
N LEU A 91 20.85 46.61 -52.36
CA LEU A 91 21.55 46.57 -53.65
C LEU A 91 20.95 47.56 -54.65
N LEU A 92 19.61 47.66 -54.72
CA LEU A 92 18.94 48.64 -55.59
C LEU A 92 19.25 50.08 -55.18
N CYS A 93 19.27 50.37 -53.88
CA CYS A 93 19.61 51.71 -53.37
C CYS A 93 21.06 52.11 -53.67
N ILE A 94 21.99 51.15 -53.79
CA ILE A 94 23.38 51.41 -54.16
C ILE A 94 23.53 51.61 -55.68
N MET A 95 22.88 50.76 -56.48
CA MET A 95 23.01 50.79 -57.95
C MET A 95 22.24 51.94 -58.59
N ALA A 96 21.11 52.34 -57.99
CA ALA A 96 20.25 53.41 -58.45
C ALA A 96 19.92 54.34 -57.27
N PRO A 97 20.86 55.21 -56.85
CA PRO A 97 20.66 56.09 -55.72
C PRO A 97 19.59 57.14 -56.04
N PRO A 98 18.67 57.43 -55.09
CA PRO A 98 17.61 58.38 -55.33
C PRO A 98 18.13 59.82 -55.34
N PRO A 99 17.74 60.64 -56.33
CA PRO A 99 18.07 62.06 -56.33
C PRO A 99 17.24 62.79 -55.25
N PRO A 100 17.74 63.91 -54.69
CA PRO A 100 17.16 64.54 -53.50
C PRO A 100 15.72 65.03 -53.67
N ASP A 101 15.36 65.45 -54.88
CA ASP A 101 14.08 66.01 -55.28
C ASP A 101 12.98 64.95 -55.50
N GLN A 102 13.37 63.68 -55.73
CA GLN A 102 12.45 62.56 -55.94
C GLN A 102 12.64 61.44 -54.92
N PHE A 103 13.28 61.77 -53.79
CA PHE A 103 13.76 60.83 -52.81
C PHE A 103 12.69 59.81 -52.38
N PHE A 104 11.53 60.28 -51.91
CA PHE A 104 10.45 59.43 -51.42
C PHE A 104 9.79 58.58 -52.53
N THR A 105 9.61 59.15 -53.72
CA THR A 105 8.98 58.45 -54.86
C THR A 105 9.87 57.32 -55.37
N MET A 106 11.19 57.57 -55.48
CA MET A 106 12.15 56.57 -55.94
C MET A 106 12.42 55.50 -54.87
N LEU A 107 12.39 55.87 -53.58
CA LEU A 107 12.38 54.91 -52.47
C LEU A 107 11.22 53.94 -52.55
N PHE A 108 10.00 54.45 -52.76
CA PHE A 108 8.80 53.63 -52.89
C PHE A 108 8.86 52.74 -54.15
N GLY A 109 9.32 53.27 -55.28
CA GLY A 109 9.56 52.50 -56.50
C GLY A 109 10.58 51.37 -56.30
N ASN A 110 11.69 51.64 -55.62
CA ASN A 110 12.71 50.64 -55.29
C ASN A 110 12.18 49.55 -54.33
N VAL A 111 11.28 49.89 -53.39
CA VAL A 111 10.61 48.90 -52.53
C VAL A 111 9.71 47.98 -53.36
N LEU A 112 8.89 48.53 -54.25
CA LEU A 112 8.02 47.72 -55.13
C LEU A 112 8.84 46.82 -56.07
N LEU A 113 9.92 47.36 -56.64
CA LEU A 113 10.83 46.59 -57.49
C LEU A 113 11.56 45.50 -56.70
N ALA A 114 12.01 45.78 -55.47
CA ALA A 114 12.62 44.78 -54.60
C ALA A 114 11.66 43.63 -54.28
N LEU A 115 10.39 43.93 -54.00
CA LEU A 115 9.35 42.91 -53.78
C LEU A 115 9.13 42.05 -55.03
N PHE A 116 9.11 42.66 -56.21
CA PHE A 116 8.96 41.94 -57.48
C PHE A 116 10.16 41.02 -57.77
N ILE A 117 11.38 41.54 -57.62
CA ILE A 117 12.61 40.75 -57.79
C ILE A 117 12.66 39.61 -56.77
N TRP A 118 12.35 39.88 -55.50
CA TRP A 118 12.28 38.88 -54.44
C TRP A 118 11.28 37.77 -54.79
N PHE A 119 10.09 38.12 -55.29
CA PHE A 119 9.08 37.14 -55.70
C PHE A 119 9.59 36.22 -56.81
N ILE A 120 10.21 36.78 -57.86
CA ILE A 120 10.82 35.99 -58.94
C ILE A 120 11.93 35.08 -58.38
N LEU A 121 12.79 35.61 -57.52
CA LEU A 121 13.93 34.88 -56.97
C LEU A 121 13.48 33.69 -56.11
N ILE A 122 12.43 33.87 -55.29
CA ILE A 122 11.83 32.78 -54.50
C ILE A 122 11.22 31.71 -55.41
N TRP A 123 10.34 32.10 -56.35
CA TRP A 123 9.53 31.13 -57.09
C TRP A 123 10.24 30.47 -58.27
N VAL A 124 11.10 31.21 -58.97
CA VAL A 124 11.77 30.75 -60.20
C VAL A 124 13.13 30.13 -59.91
N ILE A 125 13.84 30.62 -58.89
CA ILE A 125 15.23 30.22 -58.63
C ILE A 125 15.32 29.36 -57.37
N ILE A 126 14.92 29.89 -56.21
CA ILE A 126 15.11 29.21 -54.91
C ILE A 126 14.25 27.94 -54.84
N LYS A 127 12.97 28.00 -55.19
CA LYS A 127 12.06 26.86 -55.06
C LYS A 127 12.48 25.64 -55.91
N PRO A 128 12.87 25.77 -57.19
CA PRO A 128 13.43 24.63 -57.94
C PRO A 128 14.74 24.09 -57.36
N ILE A 129 15.65 24.97 -56.92
CA ILE A 129 16.92 24.58 -56.30
C ILE A 129 16.66 23.81 -55.00
N ASN A 130 15.80 24.34 -54.13
CA ASN A 130 15.37 23.67 -52.90
C ASN A 130 14.73 22.32 -53.19
N LYS A 131 13.87 22.19 -54.20
CA LYS A 131 13.26 20.89 -54.56
C LYS A 131 14.33 19.83 -54.87
N VAL A 132 15.32 20.17 -55.71
CA VAL A 132 16.40 19.24 -56.09
C VAL A 132 17.30 18.93 -54.90
N LEU A 133 17.69 19.95 -54.12
CA LEU A 133 18.56 19.78 -52.96
C LEU A 133 17.85 19.01 -51.84
N ASN A 134 16.57 19.25 -51.59
CA ASN A 134 15.78 18.51 -50.60
C ASN A 134 15.68 17.02 -50.94
N ILE A 135 15.60 16.65 -52.22
CA ILE A 135 15.68 15.24 -52.63
C ILE A 135 17.05 14.64 -52.27
N LYS A 136 18.15 15.37 -52.55
CA LYS A 136 19.50 14.94 -52.19
C LYS A 136 19.70 14.85 -50.68
N ILE A 137 19.17 15.81 -49.92
CA ILE A 137 19.20 15.85 -48.45
C ILE A 137 18.43 14.65 -47.90
N LYS A 138 17.22 14.36 -48.38
CA LYS A 138 16.45 13.17 -47.97
C LYS A 138 17.22 11.88 -48.21
N ARG A 139 17.85 11.72 -49.38
CA ARG A 139 18.69 10.55 -49.69
C ARG A 139 19.88 10.45 -48.73
N ARG A 140 20.56 11.56 -48.44
CA ARG A 140 21.68 11.60 -47.51
C ARG A 140 21.25 11.29 -46.07
N ILE A 141 20.12 11.83 -45.62
CA ILE A 141 19.54 11.49 -44.31
C ILE A 141 19.27 9.99 -44.22
N GLU A 142 18.70 9.39 -45.27
CA GLU A 142 18.40 7.96 -45.26
C GLU A 142 19.67 7.10 -45.25
N GLN A 143 20.69 7.48 -46.03
CA GLN A 143 22.01 6.85 -45.97
C GLN A 143 22.65 6.98 -44.58
N ASN A 144 22.61 8.18 -44.00
CA ASN A 144 23.16 8.44 -42.67
C ASN A 144 22.42 7.66 -41.58
N LYS A 145 21.11 7.40 -41.71
CA LYS A 145 20.39 6.52 -40.77
C LYS A 145 20.91 5.09 -40.82
N ILE A 146 21.11 4.54 -42.01
CA ILE A 146 21.66 3.19 -42.20
C ILE A 146 23.07 3.12 -41.58
N GLU A 147 23.92 4.10 -41.88
CA GLU A 147 25.26 4.21 -41.32
C GLU A 147 25.23 4.38 -39.78
N LEU A 148 24.30 5.17 -39.25
CA LEU A 148 24.12 5.35 -37.81
C LEU A 148 23.71 4.04 -37.13
N GLU A 149 22.89 3.20 -37.75
CA GLU A 149 22.57 1.88 -37.21
C GLU A 149 23.79 0.95 -37.18
N GLU A 150 24.62 0.98 -38.22
CA GLU A 150 25.88 0.23 -38.27
C GLU A 150 26.88 0.73 -37.21
N ILE A 151 27.07 2.05 -37.10
CA ILE A 151 27.89 2.69 -36.06
C ILE A 151 27.36 2.33 -34.68
N LYS A 152 26.04 2.38 -34.46
CA LYS A 152 25.42 2.02 -33.18
C LYS A 152 25.81 0.60 -32.78
N LYS A 153 25.68 -0.35 -33.70
CA LYS A 153 26.02 -1.77 -33.47
C LYS A 153 27.51 -2.00 -33.27
N ARG A 154 28.36 -1.35 -34.07
CA ARG A 154 29.81 -1.55 -34.07
C ARG A 154 30.51 -0.86 -32.88
N GLU A 155 30.15 0.38 -32.61
CA GLU A 155 30.90 1.26 -31.69
C GLU A 155 30.22 1.41 -30.33
N TYR A 156 28.90 1.18 -30.27
CA TYR A 156 28.11 1.30 -29.04
C TYR A 156 27.38 0.00 -28.67
N PRO A 157 28.08 -1.15 -28.57
CA PRO A 157 27.46 -2.45 -28.28
C PRO A 157 26.73 -2.45 -26.93
N ILE A 158 27.21 -1.66 -25.95
CA ILE A 158 26.58 -1.49 -24.63
C ILE A 158 25.13 -0.99 -24.71
N LEU A 159 24.73 -0.31 -25.80
CA LEU A 159 23.35 0.13 -26.00
C LEU A 159 22.37 -1.03 -26.28
N PHE A 160 22.89 -2.23 -26.56
CA PHE A 160 22.13 -3.46 -26.77
C PHE A 160 22.31 -4.46 -25.62
N GLU A 161 23.25 -4.21 -24.71
CA GLU A 161 23.45 -5.04 -23.54
C GLU A 161 22.29 -4.88 -22.56
N LYS A 162 21.84 -5.99 -21.99
CA LYS A 162 20.92 -5.94 -20.86
C LYS A 162 21.66 -5.39 -19.65
N LYS A 163 20.98 -4.55 -18.88
CA LYS A 163 21.48 -4.11 -17.57
C LYS A 163 21.84 -5.34 -16.72
N PRO A 164 22.99 -5.37 -16.03
CA PRO A 164 23.43 -6.53 -15.24
C PRO A 164 22.38 -7.04 -14.24
N SER A 165 21.66 -6.14 -13.58
CA SER A 165 20.56 -6.52 -12.67
C SER A 165 19.25 -6.96 -13.32
N TYR A 166 19.10 -6.87 -14.64
CA TYR A 166 17.84 -7.24 -15.32
C TYR A 166 17.46 -8.70 -15.03
N VAL A 167 18.43 -9.62 -15.11
CA VAL A 167 18.23 -11.05 -14.82
C VAL A 167 17.82 -11.29 -13.37
N TYR A 168 18.17 -10.37 -12.48
CA TYR A 168 17.92 -10.49 -11.07
C TYR A 168 16.43 -10.32 -10.72
N MET A 169 15.72 -9.41 -11.40
CA MET A 169 14.27 -9.25 -11.27
C MET A 169 13.49 -10.50 -11.71
N ASP A 170 13.93 -11.16 -12.78
CA ASP A 170 13.31 -12.40 -13.26
C ASP A 170 13.50 -13.55 -12.25
N VAL A 171 14.66 -13.61 -11.58
CA VAL A 171 14.95 -14.57 -10.51
C VAL A 171 14.05 -14.33 -9.30
N GLN A 172 13.81 -13.06 -8.93
CA GLN A 172 12.89 -12.71 -7.84
C GLN A 172 11.49 -13.29 -8.07
N LEU A 173 10.93 -13.03 -9.25
CA LEU A 173 9.58 -13.46 -9.60
C LEU A 173 9.47 -14.99 -9.61
N LYS A 174 10.45 -15.66 -10.24
CA LYS A 174 10.49 -17.13 -10.32
C LYS A 174 10.58 -17.77 -8.94
N ASN A 175 11.45 -17.27 -8.07
CA ASN A 175 11.63 -17.81 -6.72
C ASN A 175 10.39 -17.53 -5.85
N THR A 176 9.77 -16.37 -5.99
CA THR A 176 8.51 -16.02 -5.31
C THR A 176 7.40 -17.00 -5.72
N GLN A 177 7.21 -17.22 -7.03
CA GLN A 177 6.21 -18.17 -7.54
C GLN A 177 6.48 -19.60 -7.07
N GLN A 178 7.74 -20.04 -7.05
CA GLN A 178 8.10 -21.38 -6.61
C GLN A 178 7.87 -21.58 -5.11
N ALA A 179 8.16 -20.57 -4.29
CA ALA A 179 7.92 -20.63 -2.85
C ALA A 179 6.42 -20.60 -2.51
N PHE A 180 5.63 -19.87 -3.31
CA PHE A 180 4.17 -19.75 -3.15
C PHE A 180 3.38 -20.93 -3.73
N LYS A 181 3.97 -21.68 -4.68
CA LYS A 181 3.30 -22.76 -5.41
C LYS A 181 2.53 -23.76 -4.53
N PRO A 182 3.07 -24.28 -3.41
CA PRO A 182 2.33 -25.23 -2.57
C PRO A 182 1.05 -24.64 -1.99
N LEU A 183 1.12 -23.39 -1.51
CA LEU A 183 -0.02 -22.67 -0.94
C LEU A 183 -1.09 -22.37 -2.00
N LYS A 184 -0.68 -22.05 -3.23
CA LYS A 184 -1.59 -21.90 -4.37
C LYS A 184 -2.30 -23.21 -4.71
N GLU A 185 -1.59 -24.34 -4.69
CA GLU A 185 -2.16 -25.64 -5.02
C GLU A 185 -3.20 -26.08 -3.97
N GLN A 186 -2.96 -25.79 -2.69
CA GLN A 186 -3.89 -26.04 -1.59
C GLN A 186 -5.07 -25.07 -1.59
N HIS A 187 -4.81 -23.80 -1.94
CA HIS A 187 -5.80 -22.72 -1.93
C HIS A 187 -5.74 -21.89 -3.23
N PRO A 188 -6.40 -22.36 -4.31
CA PRO A 188 -6.34 -21.70 -5.62
C PRO A 188 -6.78 -20.23 -5.63
N LYS A 189 -7.66 -19.84 -4.70
CA LYS A 189 -8.13 -18.45 -4.54
C LYS A 189 -7.00 -17.47 -4.19
N LEU A 190 -5.92 -17.95 -3.59
CA LEU A 190 -4.73 -17.15 -3.33
C LEU A 190 -3.95 -16.82 -4.63
N GLU A 191 -4.29 -17.39 -5.80
CA GLU A 191 -3.68 -17.01 -7.09
C GLU A 191 -3.75 -15.50 -7.36
N PHE A 192 -4.81 -14.83 -6.92
CA PHE A 192 -4.98 -13.39 -7.10
C PHE A 192 -3.95 -12.55 -6.31
N LEU A 193 -3.30 -13.10 -5.27
CA LEU A 193 -2.15 -12.46 -4.63
C LEU A 193 -1.02 -12.20 -5.63
N LEU A 194 -0.74 -13.20 -6.47
CA LEU A 194 0.33 -13.11 -7.46
C LEU A 194 -0.01 -12.20 -8.64
N TYR A 195 -1.30 -11.93 -8.88
CA TYR A 195 -1.73 -11.04 -9.96
C TYR A 195 -1.38 -9.56 -9.68
N GLY A 196 -1.24 -9.20 -8.40
CA GLY A 196 -0.83 -7.87 -7.96
C GLY A 196 0.60 -7.77 -7.42
N ALA A 197 1.27 -8.91 -7.21
CA ALA A 197 2.59 -8.95 -6.57
C ALA A 197 3.73 -8.95 -7.60
N HIS A 198 4.68 -8.03 -7.46
CA HIS A 198 5.87 -7.92 -8.31
C HIS A 198 7.11 -8.62 -7.72
N GLY A 199 6.96 -9.39 -6.64
CA GLY A 199 8.05 -10.13 -6.01
C GLY A 199 7.75 -10.53 -4.57
N PHE A 200 8.80 -10.83 -3.80
CA PHE A 200 8.68 -11.28 -2.41
C PHE A 200 7.92 -10.29 -1.52
N SER A 201 8.28 -9.01 -1.55
CA SER A 201 7.72 -7.99 -0.66
C SER A 201 6.20 -7.87 -0.81
N ASP A 202 5.69 -7.73 -2.04
CA ASP A 202 4.25 -7.62 -2.29
C ASP A 202 3.51 -8.93 -1.93
N THR A 203 4.15 -10.09 -2.14
CA THR A 203 3.56 -11.39 -1.81
C THR A 203 3.48 -11.59 -0.30
N ILE A 204 4.53 -11.23 0.44
CA ILE A 204 4.58 -11.28 1.90
C ILE A 204 3.55 -10.32 2.48
N GLU A 205 3.52 -9.07 2.01
CA GLU A 205 2.56 -8.06 2.46
C GLU A 205 1.12 -8.53 2.22
N GLY A 206 0.83 -9.07 1.04
CA GLY A 206 -0.50 -9.60 0.73
C GLY A 206 -0.88 -10.79 1.60
N LEU A 207 0.05 -11.72 1.86
CA LEU A 207 -0.19 -12.87 2.74
C LEU A 207 -0.40 -12.45 4.19
N GLN A 208 0.36 -11.50 4.70
CA GLN A 208 0.18 -10.93 6.03
C GLN A 208 -1.18 -10.22 6.14
N TYR A 209 -1.59 -9.51 5.10
CA TYR A 209 -2.91 -8.86 5.04
C TYR A 209 -4.04 -9.88 5.07
N VAL A 210 -4.00 -10.91 4.22
CA VAL A 210 -5.00 -12.00 4.21
C VAL A 210 -5.03 -12.71 5.56
N ARG A 211 -3.86 -13.04 6.13
CA ARG A 211 -3.76 -13.65 7.47
C ARG A 211 -4.48 -12.79 8.51
N ASN A 212 -4.18 -11.50 8.55
CA ASN A 212 -4.77 -10.56 9.51
C ASN A 212 -6.30 -10.48 9.37
N LEU A 213 -6.82 -10.41 8.13
CA LEU A 213 -8.26 -10.37 7.88
C LEU A 213 -8.97 -11.62 8.40
N LEU A 214 -8.38 -12.80 8.21
CA LEU A 214 -8.93 -14.07 8.69
C LEU A 214 -8.78 -14.23 10.21
N GLU A 215 -7.63 -13.83 10.75
CA GLU A 215 -7.29 -13.94 12.17
C GLU A 215 -8.20 -13.07 13.04
N ASN A 216 -8.56 -11.89 12.55
CA ASN A 216 -9.44 -10.96 13.26
C ASN A 216 -10.93 -11.13 12.92
N GLY A 217 -11.29 -12.12 12.09
CA GLY A 217 -12.69 -12.34 11.68
C GLY A 217 -13.29 -11.21 10.82
N ILE A 218 -12.46 -10.31 10.29
CA ILE A 218 -12.89 -9.23 9.38
C ILE A 218 -13.38 -9.83 8.06
N ALA A 219 -12.68 -10.85 7.56
CA ALA A 219 -13.13 -11.69 6.47
C ALA A 219 -13.61 -13.03 7.02
N GLN A 220 -14.87 -13.38 6.73
CA GLN A 220 -15.45 -14.65 7.19
C GLN A 220 -14.90 -15.86 6.44
N THR A 221 -14.45 -15.68 5.21
CA THR A 221 -13.87 -16.74 4.36
C THR A 221 -12.64 -16.23 3.63
N LEU A 222 -11.85 -17.17 3.11
CA LEU A 222 -10.72 -16.87 2.23
C LEU A 222 -11.12 -16.03 1.00
N ASP A 223 -12.30 -16.27 0.42
CA ASP A 223 -12.81 -15.47 -0.72
C ASP A 223 -12.89 -13.99 -0.39
N TYR A 224 -13.58 -13.67 0.71
CA TYR A 224 -13.74 -12.30 1.17
C TYR A 224 -12.39 -11.65 1.46
N ALA A 225 -11.45 -12.40 2.04
CA ALA A 225 -10.11 -11.90 2.30
C ALA A 225 -9.35 -11.58 1.00
N THR A 226 -9.49 -12.43 -0.02
CA THR A 226 -8.86 -12.22 -1.34
C THR A 226 -9.50 -11.07 -2.13
N ASP A 227 -10.82 -10.88 -2.03
CA ASP A 227 -11.53 -9.76 -2.66
C ASP A 227 -11.09 -8.42 -2.04
N MET A 228 -11.03 -8.35 -0.70
CA MET A 228 -10.53 -7.17 0.01
C MET A 228 -9.08 -6.85 -0.36
N LEU A 229 -8.23 -7.86 -0.52
CA LEU A 229 -6.87 -7.68 -1.02
C LEU A 229 -6.86 -7.13 -2.46
N PHE A 230 -7.72 -7.64 -3.33
CA PHE A 230 -7.82 -7.17 -4.71
C PHE A 230 -8.21 -5.69 -4.78
N GLU A 231 -9.21 -5.28 -3.98
CA GLU A 231 -9.62 -3.87 -3.86
C GLU A 231 -8.48 -2.98 -3.35
N ARG A 232 -7.76 -3.44 -2.33
CA ARG A 232 -6.57 -2.76 -1.79
C ARG A 232 -5.50 -2.57 -2.87
N ASN A 233 -5.21 -3.62 -3.64
CA ASN A 233 -4.23 -3.57 -4.72
C ASN A 233 -4.69 -2.70 -5.91
N ALA A 234 -5.99 -2.66 -6.19
CA ALA A 234 -6.55 -1.76 -7.19
C ALA A 234 -6.43 -0.29 -6.77
N ALA A 235 -6.65 0.02 -5.49
CA ALA A 235 -6.47 1.36 -4.96
C ALA A 235 -5.00 1.81 -5.02
N LYS A 236 -4.06 0.96 -4.60
CA LYS A 236 -2.61 1.22 -4.72
C LYS A 236 -2.20 1.55 -6.17
N ARG A 237 -2.73 0.78 -7.15
CA ARG A 237 -2.47 1.03 -8.58
C ARG A 237 -2.98 2.38 -9.05
N LYS A 238 -4.21 2.76 -8.70
CA LYS A 238 -4.80 4.07 -9.04
C LYS A 238 -3.96 5.24 -8.50
N ILE A 239 -3.45 5.13 -7.28
CA ILE A 239 -2.55 6.13 -6.68
C ILE A 239 -1.28 6.25 -7.52
N ARG A 240 -0.64 5.11 -7.84
CA ARG A 240 0.60 5.07 -8.64
C ARG A 240 0.42 5.66 -10.04
N GLU A 241 -0.68 5.33 -10.71
CA GLU A 241 -1.01 5.89 -12.03
C GLU A 241 -1.23 7.40 -11.97
N ALA A 242 -1.93 7.88 -10.93
CA ALA A 242 -2.12 9.30 -10.71
C ALA A 242 -0.78 10.04 -10.48
N GLU A 243 0.13 9.46 -9.72
CA GLU A 243 1.48 10.00 -9.49
C GLU A 243 2.32 10.05 -10.78
N ILE A 244 2.31 8.97 -11.58
CA ILE A 244 3.00 8.92 -12.88
C ILE A 244 2.47 10.00 -13.82
N ASN A 245 1.15 10.17 -13.85
CA ASN A 245 0.49 11.18 -14.67
C ASN A 245 0.58 12.60 -14.08
N ARG A 246 1.28 12.78 -12.95
CA ARG A 246 1.39 14.05 -12.20
C ARG A 246 0.04 14.66 -11.84
N ASN A 247 -0.98 13.83 -11.69
CA ASN A 247 -2.30 14.21 -11.22
C ASN A 247 -2.36 14.09 -9.69
N TYR A 248 -1.69 15.03 -9.02
CA TYR A 248 -1.54 15.02 -7.56
C TYR A 248 -2.86 15.18 -6.80
N GLU A 249 -3.88 15.80 -7.42
CA GLU A 249 -5.20 15.93 -6.82
C GLU A 249 -5.92 14.59 -6.73
N ALA A 250 -5.90 13.80 -7.81
CA ALA A 250 -6.45 12.44 -7.79
C ALA A 250 -5.70 11.54 -6.81
N ALA A 251 -4.36 11.61 -6.78
CA ALA A 251 -3.55 10.85 -5.82
C ALA A 251 -3.91 11.20 -4.37
N ARG A 252 -4.07 12.50 -4.05
CA ARG A 252 -4.49 12.96 -2.73
C ARG A 252 -5.87 12.45 -2.34
N VAL A 253 -6.85 12.52 -3.25
CA VAL A 253 -8.22 12.03 -2.98
C VAL A 253 -8.21 10.53 -2.67
N TYR A 254 -7.46 9.73 -3.44
CA TYR A 254 -7.35 8.29 -3.19
C TYR A 254 -6.63 7.98 -1.87
N GLN A 255 -5.57 8.70 -1.53
CA GLN A 255 -4.87 8.54 -0.25
C GLN A 255 -5.77 8.91 0.92
N GLU A 256 -6.55 9.98 0.80
CA GLU A 256 -7.47 10.42 1.85
C GLU A 256 -8.63 9.42 2.05
N GLU A 257 -9.15 8.84 0.96
CA GLU A 257 -10.16 7.78 1.04
C GLU A 257 -9.62 6.52 1.74
N GLN A 258 -8.39 6.10 1.41
CA GLN A 258 -7.72 4.98 2.09
C GLN A 258 -7.51 5.28 3.58
N ARG A 259 -7.03 6.48 3.92
CA ARG A 259 -6.84 6.89 5.31
C ARG A 259 -8.15 6.84 6.10
N ARG A 260 -9.25 7.32 5.54
CA ARG A 260 -10.57 7.24 6.18
C ARG A 260 -11.04 5.80 6.38
N LYS A 261 -10.78 4.90 5.42
CA LYS A 261 -11.10 3.46 5.56
C LYS A 261 -10.27 2.79 6.65
N GLU A 262 -8.98 3.10 6.72
CA GLU A 262 -8.08 2.61 7.77
C GLU A 262 -8.47 3.15 9.16
N GLU A 263 -8.76 4.45 9.28
CA GLU A 263 -9.26 5.07 10.51
C GLU A 263 -10.58 4.44 10.97
N ALA A 264 -11.50 4.18 10.04
CA ALA A 264 -12.77 3.51 10.34
C ALA A 264 -12.57 2.05 10.78
N ALA A 265 -11.66 1.31 10.14
CA ALA A 265 -11.33 -0.06 10.54
C ALA A 265 -10.65 -0.10 11.92
N TYR A 266 -9.75 0.84 12.20
CA TYR A 266 -9.10 0.98 13.50
C TYR A 266 -10.10 1.31 14.62
N GLN A 267 -11.05 2.21 14.36
CA GLN A 267 -12.14 2.52 15.29
C GLN A 267 -12.98 1.27 15.60
N ARG A 268 -13.41 0.51 14.57
CA ARG A 268 -14.15 -0.75 14.77
C ARG A 268 -13.37 -1.76 15.59
N SER A 269 -12.08 -1.94 15.29
CA SER A 269 -11.21 -2.84 16.04
C SER A 269 -11.09 -2.44 17.52
N ARG A 270 -10.96 -1.13 17.78
CA ARG A 270 -10.90 -0.59 19.15
C ARG A 270 -12.22 -0.78 19.89
N GLU A 271 -13.35 -0.53 19.24
CA GLU A 271 -14.69 -0.75 19.80
C GLU A 271 -14.93 -2.24 20.11
N GLU A 272 -14.51 -3.14 19.21
CA GLU A 272 -14.63 -4.58 19.42
C GLU A 272 -13.75 -5.06 20.58
N TYR A 273 -12.51 -4.58 20.67
CA TYR A 273 -11.63 -4.89 21.81
C TYR A 273 -12.23 -4.40 23.13
N ALA A 274 -12.75 -3.16 23.17
CA ALA A 274 -13.43 -2.63 24.34
C ALA A 274 -14.69 -3.43 24.71
N ARG A 275 -15.43 -3.95 23.71
CA ARG A 275 -16.57 -4.83 23.95
C ARG A 275 -16.15 -6.16 24.58
N ARG A 276 -15.09 -6.79 24.05
CA ARG A 276 -14.56 -8.05 24.61
C ARG A 276 -14.05 -7.85 26.04
N GLU A 277 -13.34 -6.77 26.31
CA GLU A 277 -12.85 -6.43 27.65
C GLU A 277 -14.02 -6.20 28.63
N ALA A 278 -15.11 -5.56 28.18
CA ALA A 278 -16.31 -5.37 28.96
C ALA A 278 -17.06 -6.70 29.25
N GLU A 279 -17.14 -7.60 28.26
CA GLU A 279 -17.71 -8.93 28.41
C GLU A 279 -16.89 -9.78 29.41
N GLU A 280 -15.56 -9.76 29.31
CA GLU A 280 -14.66 -10.47 30.21
C GLU A 280 -14.75 -9.95 31.64
N THR A 281 -14.72 -8.63 31.83
CA THR A 281 -14.88 -8.04 33.17
C THR A 281 -16.25 -8.29 33.78
N ALA A 282 -17.32 -8.32 32.96
CA ALA A 282 -18.65 -8.69 33.44
C ALA A 282 -18.70 -10.16 33.89
N TRP A 283 -18.11 -11.08 33.12
CA TRP A 283 -18.01 -12.49 33.46
C TRP A 283 -17.22 -12.73 34.76
N LEU A 284 -16.07 -12.07 34.91
CA LEU A 284 -15.26 -12.15 36.14
C LEU A 284 -16.02 -11.64 37.37
N LYS A 285 -16.80 -10.56 37.24
CA LYS A 285 -17.65 -10.05 38.32
C LYS A 285 -18.75 -11.02 38.71
N GLU A 286 -19.41 -11.64 37.73
CA GLU A 286 -20.44 -12.66 37.98
C GLU A 286 -19.86 -13.88 38.71
N GLN A 287 -18.68 -14.34 38.28
CA GLN A 287 -17.98 -15.45 38.92
C GLN A 287 -17.58 -15.12 40.36
N GLU A 288 -17.13 -13.89 40.61
CA GLU A 288 -16.79 -13.45 41.96
C GLU A 288 -18.01 -13.35 42.88
N GLN A 289 -19.12 -12.80 42.39
CA GLN A 289 -20.39 -12.80 43.15
C GLN A 289 -20.86 -14.20 43.50
N LYS A 290 -20.76 -15.15 42.56
CA LYS A 290 -21.09 -16.56 42.81
C LYS A 290 -20.17 -17.19 43.87
N ARG A 291 -18.86 -16.90 43.82
CA ARG A 291 -17.90 -17.38 44.83
C ARG A 291 -18.22 -16.80 46.21
N GLN A 292 -18.51 -15.51 46.29
CA GLN A 292 -18.83 -14.86 47.55
C GLN A 292 -20.16 -15.39 48.13
N GLN A 293 -21.19 -15.56 47.31
CA GLN A 293 -22.45 -16.18 47.75
C GLN A 293 -22.26 -17.63 48.22
N ALA A 294 -21.43 -18.42 47.53
CA ALA A 294 -21.11 -19.78 47.96
C ALA A 294 -20.40 -19.80 49.32
N PHE A 295 -19.43 -18.90 49.52
CA PHE A 295 -18.72 -18.77 50.79
C PHE A 295 -19.63 -18.32 51.93
N GLU A 296 -20.50 -17.32 51.70
CA GLU A 296 -21.50 -16.87 52.67
C GLU A 296 -22.48 -17.99 53.03
N ASN A 297 -22.91 -18.79 52.05
CA ASN A 297 -23.77 -19.95 52.27
C ASN A 297 -23.06 -21.06 53.06
N GLU A 298 -21.77 -21.33 52.80
CA GLU A 298 -20.97 -22.29 53.56
C GLU A 298 -20.81 -21.86 55.03
N ILE A 299 -20.50 -20.59 55.27
CA ILE A 299 -20.43 -20.02 56.63
C ILE A 299 -21.78 -20.17 57.32
N ARG A 300 -22.87 -19.75 56.65
CA ARG A 300 -24.22 -19.84 57.20
C ARG A 300 -24.59 -21.29 57.55
N THR A 301 -24.33 -22.23 56.65
CA THR A 301 -24.57 -23.67 56.88
C THR A 301 -23.72 -24.21 58.03
N GLY A 302 -22.47 -23.77 58.15
CA GLY A 302 -21.58 -24.13 59.26
C GLY A 302 -22.09 -23.63 60.61
N ILE A 303 -22.61 -22.39 60.66
CA ILE A 303 -23.21 -21.80 61.85
C ILE A 303 -24.54 -22.51 62.18
N GLU A 304 -25.40 -22.78 61.20
CA GLU A 304 -26.63 -23.56 61.37
C GLU A 304 -26.36 -24.95 61.96
N ASN A 305 -25.35 -25.65 61.44
CA ASN A 305 -24.92 -26.95 61.97
C ASN A 305 -24.36 -26.84 63.39
N SER A 306 -23.58 -25.79 63.68
CA SER A 306 -23.03 -25.55 65.02
C SER A 306 -24.12 -25.23 66.04
N ALA A 307 -25.12 -24.44 65.65
CA ALA A 307 -26.30 -24.13 66.46
C ALA A 307 -27.15 -25.38 66.73
N ARG A 308 -27.32 -26.25 65.72
CA ARG A 308 -27.99 -27.55 65.88
C ARG A 308 -27.23 -28.44 66.87
N HIS A 309 -25.93 -28.62 66.67
CA HIS A 309 -25.12 -29.46 67.56
C HIS A 309 -25.05 -28.89 68.98
N ALA A 310 -24.98 -27.58 69.17
CA ALA A 310 -25.01 -27.00 70.50
C ALA A 310 -26.31 -27.36 71.27
N ARG A 311 -27.46 -27.40 70.56
CA ARG A 311 -28.74 -27.85 71.11
C ARG A 311 -28.78 -29.33 71.42
N GLU A 312 -28.43 -30.18 70.45
CA GLU A 312 -28.43 -31.65 70.59
C GLU A 312 -27.54 -32.13 71.74
N TRP A 313 -26.42 -31.43 71.99
CA TRP A 313 -25.45 -31.79 73.02
C TRP A 313 -25.70 -31.10 74.36
N GLY A 314 -26.77 -30.31 74.49
CA GLY A 314 -27.14 -29.64 75.74
C GLY A 314 -26.12 -28.58 76.20
N LYS A 315 -25.48 -27.84 75.28
CA LYS A 315 -24.57 -26.74 75.62
C LYS A 315 -25.32 -25.58 76.29
N ASP A 316 -24.60 -24.61 76.83
CA ASP A 316 -25.20 -23.44 77.48
C ASP A 316 -25.98 -22.56 76.49
N ARG A 317 -27.04 -21.89 76.98
CA ARG A 317 -27.93 -21.06 76.15
C ARG A 317 -27.23 -19.87 75.51
N GLN A 318 -26.17 -19.33 76.12
CA GLN A 318 -25.45 -18.18 75.58
C GLN A 318 -24.68 -18.58 74.31
N THR A 319 -24.11 -19.77 74.28
CA THR A 319 -23.47 -20.36 73.09
C THR A 319 -24.47 -20.58 71.96
N VAL A 320 -25.67 -21.11 72.24
CA VAL A 320 -26.72 -21.29 71.21
C VAL A 320 -27.21 -19.93 70.69
N LYS A 321 -27.47 -18.99 71.61
CA LYS A 321 -27.90 -17.62 71.28
C LYS A 321 -26.90 -16.91 70.37
N MET A 322 -25.60 -17.04 70.64
CA MET A 322 -24.55 -16.45 69.82
C MET A 322 -24.60 -16.94 68.37
N TYR A 323 -24.81 -18.24 68.13
CA TYR A 323 -24.94 -18.77 66.78
C TYR A 323 -26.25 -18.33 66.09
N ASP A 324 -27.36 -18.28 66.82
CA ASP A 324 -28.63 -17.79 66.26
C ASP A 324 -28.61 -16.28 65.95
N ASP A 325 -27.93 -15.49 66.78
CA ASP A 325 -27.67 -14.07 66.54
C ASP A 325 -26.83 -13.89 65.25
N GLN A 326 -25.80 -14.73 65.05
CA GLN A 326 -25.00 -14.73 63.82
C GLN A 326 -25.80 -15.15 62.58
N LEU A 327 -26.86 -15.94 62.74
CA LEU A 327 -27.80 -16.29 61.67
C LEU A 327 -28.90 -15.26 61.46
N GLY A 328 -28.96 -14.23 62.30
CA GLY A 328 -30.01 -13.20 62.26
C GLY A 328 -31.40 -13.74 62.61
N ARG A 329 -31.49 -14.88 63.31
CA ARG A 329 -32.77 -15.49 63.69
C ARG A 329 -33.50 -14.61 64.69
N SER A 330 -34.76 -14.33 64.44
CA SER A 330 -35.66 -13.63 65.36
C SER A 330 -35.94 -14.45 66.62
N TYR A 331 -36.45 -13.81 67.66
CA TYR A 331 -36.81 -14.48 68.93
C TYR A 331 -37.76 -15.67 68.70
N HIS A 332 -38.78 -15.50 67.86
CA HIS A 332 -39.74 -16.58 67.56
C HIS A 332 -39.09 -17.75 66.79
N GLU A 333 -38.20 -17.47 65.84
CA GLU A 333 -37.47 -18.53 65.11
C GLU A 333 -36.54 -19.34 66.02
N ARG A 334 -35.95 -18.70 67.04
CA ARG A 334 -35.13 -19.41 68.04
C ARG A 334 -35.98 -20.34 68.90
N LEU A 335 -37.14 -19.88 69.36
CA LEU A 335 -38.07 -20.70 70.12
C LEU A 335 -38.54 -21.92 69.32
N ASP A 336 -38.81 -21.74 68.04
CA ASP A 336 -39.27 -22.80 67.16
C ASP A 336 -38.18 -23.86 66.95
N GLU A 337 -36.93 -23.42 66.79
CA GLU A 337 -35.77 -24.32 66.69
C GLU A 337 -35.48 -25.03 68.02
N ASP A 338 -35.57 -24.35 69.16
CA ASP A 338 -35.40 -24.98 70.49
C ASP A 338 -36.44 -26.07 70.73
N ARG A 339 -37.71 -25.83 70.36
CA ARG A 339 -38.79 -26.83 70.46
C ARG A 339 -38.54 -28.04 69.56
N LYS A 340 -37.97 -27.84 68.38
CA LYS A 340 -37.66 -28.92 67.43
C LYS A 340 -36.62 -29.91 67.97
N TYR A 341 -35.75 -29.47 68.87
CA TYR A 341 -34.67 -30.27 69.44
C TYR A 341 -34.87 -30.57 70.95
N GLU A 342 -36.06 -30.32 71.50
CA GLU A 342 -36.38 -30.51 72.93
C GLU A 342 -35.35 -29.79 73.86
N TYR A 343 -34.76 -28.71 73.36
CA TYR A 343 -33.67 -28.02 74.03
C TYR A 343 -34.22 -27.00 75.04
N GLY A 344 -33.86 -27.16 76.31
CA GLY A 344 -34.23 -26.24 77.37
C GLY A 344 -35.66 -26.38 77.92
N GLU A 345 -36.28 -27.56 77.78
CA GLU A 345 -37.62 -27.87 78.33
C GLU A 345 -37.79 -27.67 79.83
N LYS A 346 -36.67 -27.61 80.59
CA LYS A 346 -36.65 -27.42 82.04
C LYS A 346 -36.28 -26.00 82.47
N ASP A 347 -36.05 -25.10 81.52
CA ASP A 347 -35.58 -23.75 81.80
C ASP A 347 -36.74 -22.82 82.14
N LYS A 348 -36.47 -21.80 82.97
CA LYS A 348 -37.47 -20.79 83.29
C LYS A 348 -37.65 -19.86 82.09
N ALA A 349 -38.85 -19.32 81.91
CA ALA A 349 -39.16 -18.40 80.81
C ALA A 349 -38.21 -17.18 80.72
N SER A 350 -37.60 -16.77 81.83
CA SER A 350 -36.57 -15.71 81.90
C SER A 350 -35.24 -16.09 81.25
N ASP A 351 -34.93 -17.38 81.21
CA ASP A 351 -33.63 -17.90 80.73
C ASP A 351 -33.64 -18.07 79.20
N ILE A 352 -34.81 -17.92 78.58
CA ILE A 352 -35.04 -18.04 77.13
C ILE A 352 -34.59 -16.79 76.35
N GLY A 353 -34.10 -15.75 77.05
CA GLY A 353 -33.16 -14.77 76.50
C GLY A 353 -33.63 -14.04 75.23
N GLY A 354 -34.75 -13.33 75.30
CA GLY A 354 -35.08 -12.25 74.38
C GLY A 354 -35.01 -10.92 75.11
N ASP A 355 -34.21 -9.97 74.63
CA ASP A 355 -34.51 -8.58 74.92
C ASP A 355 -35.79 -8.26 74.11
N ILE A 356 -36.81 -7.74 74.79
CA ILE A 356 -38.04 -7.23 74.16
C ILE A 356 -37.72 -5.94 73.42
#